data_AF-Q6T3J8-F1
#
_entry.id   AF-Q6T3J8-F1
#
_cell.length_a   1.000
_cell.length_b   1.000
_cell.length_c   1.000
_cell.angle_alpha   90.00
_cell.angle_beta   90.00
_cell.angle_gamma   90.00
#
_symmetry.space_group_name_H-M   'P 1'
#
loop_
_entity.id
_entity.type
_entity.pdbx_description
1 polymer ?
#
loop_
_entity_poly.entity_id
_entity_poly.type
_entity_poly.pdbx_seq_one_letter_code
_entity_poly.pdbx_strand_id
1 'polypeptide(L)' 'LLIQRLLVQQVLEVSSEWKTNKSESQYTSLEYDFRVTCDPNYYGPGCAKFCRPR' A
#
# COMPACT_ATOMS: atom_id res chain seq x y z
N LEU A 1 11.56 -9.57 -23.37
CA LEU A 1 12.36 -10.03 -22.22
C LEU A 1 11.71 -9.47 -20.96
N LEU A 2 11.38 -10.31 -19.96
CA LEU A 2 10.90 -9.85 -18.66
C LEU A 2 12.11 -9.61 -17.75
N ILE A 3 12.24 -8.42 -17.16
CA ILE A 3 13.40 -8.05 -16.34
C ILE A 3 13.26 -8.59 -14.90
N GLN A 4 12.12 -8.34 -14.25
CA GLN A 4 11.83 -8.81 -12.90
C GLN A 4 10.32 -8.98 -12.72
N ARG A 5 9.92 -9.99 -11.94
CA ARG A 5 8.53 -10.15 -11.46
C ARG A 5 8.56 -10.24 -9.95
N LEU A 6 7.68 -9.49 -9.30
CA LEU A 6 7.58 -9.42 -7.86
C LEU A 6 6.16 -9.78 -7.43
N LEU A 7 6.06 -10.63 -6.41
CA LEU A 7 4.82 -10.96 -5.69
C LEU A 7 5.07 -10.69 -4.21
N VAL A 8 4.19 -9.91 -3.58
CA VAL A 8 4.33 -9.54 -2.17
C VAL A 8 3.02 -9.83 -1.46
N GLN A 9 3.10 -10.54 -0.34
CA GLN A 9 1.95 -10.79 0.53
C GLN A 9 2.22 -10.16 1.89
N GLN A 10 1.34 -9.23 2.29
CA GLN A 10 1.41 -8.55 3.58
C GLN A 10 0.05 -8.03 3.98
N VAL A 11 -0.12 -7.81 5.29
CA VAL A 11 -1.28 -7.11 5.86
C VAL A 11 -0.86 -5.69 6.21
N LEU A 12 -1.66 -4.71 5.78
CA LEU A 12 -1.48 -3.30 6.10
C LEU A 12 -2.78 -2.73 6.66
N GLU A 13 -2.64 -1.91 7.70
CA GLU A 13 -3.71 -1.09 8.22
C GLU A 13 -3.86 0.20 7.40
N VAL A 14 -5.03 0.83 7.49
CA VAL A 14 -5.26 2.16 6.93
C VAL A 14 -4.34 3.17 7.62
N SER A 15 -3.54 3.90 6.83
CA SER A 15 -2.59 4.90 7.34
C SER A 15 -2.27 5.98 6.30
N SER A 16 -1.97 7.19 6.77
CA SER A 16 -1.37 8.24 5.93
C SER A 16 0.07 7.94 5.55
N GLU A 17 0.76 7.14 6.36
CA GLU A 17 2.19 6.87 6.21
C GLU A 17 2.45 5.88 5.08
N TRP A 18 3.49 6.15 4.30
CA TRP A 18 3.98 5.24 3.27
C TRP A 18 4.74 4.08 3.89
N LYS A 19 4.53 2.87 3.36
CA LYS A 19 5.36 1.72 3.67
C LYS A 19 6.35 1.50 2.54
N THR A 20 7.63 1.68 2.84
CA THR A 20 8.74 1.39 1.93
C THR A 20 9.13 -0.06 1.99
N ASN A 21 9.22 -0.67 0.81
CA ASN A 21 9.70 -2.02 0.61
C ASN A 21 10.80 -2.04 -0.45
N LYS A 22 11.67 -3.04 -0.35
CA LYS A 22 12.74 -3.28 -1.30
C LYS A 22 12.72 -4.73 -1.76
N SER A 23 12.93 -4.96 -3.04
CA SER A 23 13.17 -6.27 -3.62
C SER A 23 14.54 -6.26 -4.30
N GLU A 24 15.43 -7.11 -3.81
CA GLU A 24 16.76 -7.30 -4.38
C GLU A 24 16.84 -8.64 -5.09
N SER A 25 17.59 -8.67 -6.19
CA SER A 25 17.95 -9.86 -6.95
C SER A 25 19.38 -9.70 -7.44
N GLN A 26 19.96 -10.76 -8.00
CA GLN A 26 21.38 -10.79 -8.36
C GLN A 26 21.85 -9.63 -9.26
N TYR A 27 20.97 -9.11 -10.11
CA TYR A 27 21.29 -8.06 -11.08
C TYR A 27 20.28 -6.90 -11.09
N THR A 28 19.28 -6.92 -10.21
CA THR A 28 18.22 -5.91 -10.19
C THR A 28 17.85 -5.55 -8.75
N SER A 29 17.51 -4.29 -8.54
CA SER A 29 16.93 -3.80 -7.30
C SER A 29 15.68 -2.97 -7.63
N LEU A 30 14.66 -3.13 -6.80
CA LEU A 30 13.41 -2.37 -6.89
C LEU A 30 13.04 -1.87 -5.50
N GLU A 31 12.99 -0.56 -5.34
CA GLU A 31 12.47 0.11 -4.14
C GLU A 31 11.12 0.73 -4.50
N TYR A 32 10.12 0.53 -3.63
CA TYR A 32 8.75 0.92 -3.90
C TYR A 32 8.00 1.22 -2.60
N ASP A 33 7.10 2.18 -2.70
CA ASP A 33 6.25 2.62 -1.61
C ASP A 33 4.79 2.34 -1.94
N PHE A 34 4.03 1.86 -0.96
CA PHE A 34 2.57 1.76 -1.06
C PHE A 34 1.95 1.97 0.32
N ARG A 35 0.69 2.42 0.31
CA ARG A 35 -0.13 2.65 1.51
C ARG A 35 -1.58 2.32 1.21
N VAL A 36 -2.36 2.11 2.26
CA VAL A 36 -3.81 1.93 2.19
C VAL A 36 -4.46 3.16 2.83
N THR A 37 -5.26 3.89 2.06
CA THR A 37 -5.99 5.08 2.53
C THR A 37 -7.47 4.93 2.24
N CYS A 38 -8.30 5.53 3.09
CA CYS A 38 -9.73 5.61 2.81
C CYS A 38 -10.05 6.74 1.83
N ASP A 39 -11.14 6.55 1.09
CA ASP A 39 -11.76 7.63 0.32
C ASP A 39 -12.31 8.73 1.24
N PRO A 40 -12.53 9.95 0.72
CA PRO A 40 -13.10 11.03 1.50
C PRO A 40 -14.41 10.64 2.19
N ASN A 41 -14.56 11.02 3.45
CA ASN A 41 -15.72 10.70 4.31
C ASN A 41 -15.83 9.22 4.73
N TYR A 42 -14.87 8.37 4.39
CA TYR A 42 -14.79 6.98 4.87
C TYR A 42 -13.68 6.84 5.92
N TYR A 43 -13.95 6.07 6.96
CA TYR A 43 -13.10 5.95 8.15
C TYR A 43 -13.07 4.52 8.70
N GLY A 44 -12.14 4.29 9.64
CA GLY A 44 -11.96 3.03 10.37
C GLY A 44 -11.06 2.02 9.66
N PRO A 45 -10.74 0.88 10.30
CA PRO A 45 -9.72 -0.07 9.83
C PRO A 45 -9.96 -0.67 8.43
N GLY A 46 -11.22 -0.71 7.98
CA GLY A 46 -11.59 -1.21 6.64
C GLY A 46 -12.29 -0.17 5.77
N CYS A 47 -12.16 1.12 6.11
CA CYS A 47 -12.83 2.22 5.38
C CYS A 47 -14.35 2.05 5.24
N ALA A 48 -15.01 1.37 6.18
CA ALA A 48 -16.43 1.04 6.09
C ALA A 48 -17.33 2.08 6.76
N LYS A 49 -16.78 2.94 7.63
CA LYS A 49 -17.58 3.93 8.36
C LYS A 49 -17.69 5.20 7.53
N PHE A 50 -18.87 5.45 6.96
CA PHE A 50 -19.15 6.68 6.22
C PHE A 50 -19.68 7.79 7.14
N CYS A 51 -19.09 8.99 7.07
CA CYS A 51 -19.57 10.17 7.78
C CYS A 51 -19.22 11.44 6.99
N ARG A 52 -20.23 12.21 6.58
CA ARG A 52 -20.05 13.47 5.85
C ARG A 52 -20.90 14.58 6.49
N PRO A 53 -20.45 15.85 6.47
CA PRO A 53 -21.27 16.99 6.88
C PRO A 53 -22.61 17.01 6.14
N ARG A 54 -23.68 17.38 6.86
CA ARG A 54 -25.02 17.58 6.29
C ARG A 54 -25.36 19.06 6.24
#